data_AF-A0A495U624-F1
#
_entry.id   AF-A0A495U624-F1
#
_cell.length_a   1.000
_cell.length_b   1.000
_cell.length_c   1.000
_cell.angle_alpha   90.00
_cell.angle_beta   90.00
_cell.angle_gamma   90.00
#
_symmetry.space_group_name_H-M   'P 1'
#
loop_
_entity.id
_entity.type
_entity.pdbx_description
1 polymer ?
#
loop_
_entity_poly.entity_id
_entity_poly.type
_entity_poly.pdbx_seq_one_letter_code
_entity_poly.pdbx_strand_id
1 'polypeptide(L)'
;MKQTQRVGGLRRSAAASAAAVIGIAALGALTSPPAFALKYAAVEHHLKVDPSIPIWHPGEVQSVPEEDLRLVGADVMDEITLGWIKMYRKAYPRLSVTMEAKASGAGGPALTNGAADLAPVGRELLPAEEQAFVDKFGYKPLAIRVATGSVGSLGKTATSVVLVDKDNPIKGLTLAQLDAIYSKTRNRGHAEITTWGDVGLGGEWADRPIHLYGLKPVNGIEYFLKLNLLEGGEYKDNIQFVKGKGFTHAFTVAAEDMATHPGGLTYALLANVTPNVKVVPLAASEGGPFLAPTLQNVYTHKYPLSRYVYIFVNKKPGEPLQPKIREFLKLVLSREGQDVVAKEGVYIPLTPAVVKEELVKLDQAE
;
A
#
# COMPACT_ATOMS: atom_id res chain seq x y z
N MET A 1 -74.51 21.90 -2.52
CA MET A 1 -74.13 22.60 -3.76
C MET A 1 -72.97 23.55 -3.43
N LYS A 2 -71.79 23.34 -4.03
CA LYS A 2 -70.60 24.19 -3.93
C LYS A 2 -70.35 24.85 -5.28
N GLN A 3 -70.26 26.17 -5.28
CA GLN A 3 -69.76 27.10 -6.30
C GLN A 3 -69.70 28.47 -5.56
N THR A 4 -68.76 29.40 -5.69
CA THR A 4 -67.66 29.70 -6.62
C THR A 4 -66.84 30.85 -5.99
N GLN A 5 -65.56 31.02 -6.38
CA GLN A 5 -64.80 32.29 -6.63
C GLN A 5 -64.84 33.49 -5.64
N ARG A 6 -63.90 34.44 -5.57
CA ARG A 6 -62.48 34.68 -5.89
C ARG A 6 -62.24 36.17 -5.52
N VAL A 7 -61.01 36.53 -5.08
CA VAL A 7 -60.39 37.90 -5.07
C VAL A 7 -61.02 38.94 -4.11
N GLY A 8 -60.33 39.81 -3.37
CA GLY A 8 -58.92 40.20 -3.18
C GLY A 8 -58.88 41.51 -2.37
N GLY A 9 -57.71 41.95 -1.88
CA GLY A 9 -57.56 43.29 -1.29
C GLY A 9 -56.39 43.47 -0.32
N LEU A 10 -55.40 44.28 -0.72
CA LEU A 10 -54.22 44.73 0.03
C LEU A 10 -54.56 45.53 1.30
N ARG A 11 -53.69 45.48 2.34
CA ARG A 11 -52.90 46.64 2.84
C ARG A 11 -51.96 46.28 4.01
N ARG A 12 -50.93 47.12 4.13
CA ARG A 12 -49.65 47.01 4.88
C ARG A 12 -49.77 47.24 6.39
N SER A 13 -48.88 46.63 7.17
CA SER A 13 -48.11 47.22 8.31
C SER A 13 -47.03 46.20 8.72
N ALA A 14 -45.73 46.47 8.64
CA ALA A 14 -44.85 47.34 9.45
C ALA A 14 -44.02 46.52 10.46
N ALA A 15 -42.71 46.51 10.20
CA ALA A 15 -41.56 46.44 11.13
C ALA A 15 -41.42 45.27 12.14
N ALA A 16 -40.33 44.51 12.00
CA ALA A 16 -39.33 44.38 13.08
C ALA A 16 -38.04 43.73 12.55
N SER A 17 -36.93 44.42 12.80
CA SER A 17 -35.56 44.07 12.46
C SER A 17 -35.05 42.86 13.25
N ALA A 18 -34.34 41.95 12.59
CA ALA A 18 -33.33 41.10 13.23
C ALA A 18 -32.25 40.75 12.21
N ALA A 19 -31.18 41.54 12.20
CA ALA A 19 -29.94 41.18 11.51
C ALA A 19 -29.27 40.04 12.28
N ALA A 20 -29.44 38.81 11.81
CA ALA A 20 -28.67 37.67 12.29
C ALA A 20 -27.37 37.59 11.48
N VAL A 21 -26.26 37.80 12.17
CA VAL A 21 -24.89 37.58 11.70
C VAL A 21 -24.77 36.12 11.23
N ILE A 22 -24.61 35.90 9.92
CA ILE A 22 -24.25 34.60 9.37
C ILE A 22 -22.76 34.40 9.66
N GLY A 23 -22.46 33.78 10.81
CA GLY A 23 -21.16 33.19 11.05
C GLY A 23 -20.95 32.03 10.09
N ILE A 24 -19.98 32.16 9.18
CA ILE A 24 -19.51 31.06 8.35
C ILE A 24 -18.74 30.11 9.28
N ALA A 25 -19.46 29.15 9.86
CA ALA A 25 -18.84 27.96 10.43
C ALA A 25 -18.57 27.01 9.25
N ALA A 26 -17.37 27.09 8.68
CA ALA A 26 -16.86 26.06 7.79
C ALA A 26 -16.58 24.80 8.64
N LEU A 27 -17.62 23.99 8.87
CA LEU A 27 -17.42 22.62 9.33
C LEU A 27 -16.79 21.83 8.17
N GLY A 28 -15.46 21.67 8.23
CA GLY A 28 -14.76 20.64 7.49
C GLY A 28 -15.24 19.28 7.98
N ALA A 29 -16.23 18.70 7.31
CA ALA A 29 -16.60 17.32 7.51
C ALA A 29 -15.46 16.44 6.97
N LEU A 30 -14.69 15.82 7.87
CA LEU A 30 -13.82 14.70 7.54
C LEU A 30 -14.71 13.50 7.18
N THR A 31 -15.26 13.48 5.96
CA THR A 31 -15.96 12.32 5.44
C THR A 31 -14.91 11.34 4.94
N SER A 32 -14.75 10.21 5.63
CA SER A 32 -13.97 9.08 5.11
C SER A 32 -14.50 8.72 3.71
N PRO A 33 -13.61 8.51 2.72
CA PRO A 33 -14.03 8.16 1.38
C PRO A 33 -14.88 6.87 1.39
N PRO A 34 -16.03 6.80 0.69
CA PRO A 34 -16.75 5.53 0.51
C PRO A 34 -15.81 4.49 -0.12
N ALA A 35 -16.14 3.20 -0.04
CA ALA A 35 -15.33 2.13 -0.68
C ALA A 35 -15.01 2.41 -2.17
N PHE A 36 -15.89 3.15 -2.85
CA PHE A 36 -15.67 3.69 -4.19
C PHE A 36 -14.47 4.65 -4.31
N ALA A 37 -14.25 5.51 -3.31
CA ALA A 37 -13.16 6.47 -3.25
C ALA A 37 -11.84 5.88 -2.71
N LEU A 38 -11.86 4.66 -2.15
CA LEU A 38 -10.64 3.86 -1.94
C LEU A 38 -10.14 3.23 -3.25
N LYS A 39 -11.05 2.97 -4.19
CA LYS A 39 -10.71 2.38 -5.49
C LYS A 39 -10.18 3.44 -6.46
N TYR A 40 -10.89 4.55 -6.61
CA TYR A 40 -10.53 5.67 -7.48
C TYR A 40 -9.85 6.77 -6.67
N ALA A 41 -8.63 6.51 -6.24
CA ALA A 41 -7.81 7.52 -5.58
C ALA A 41 -7.46 8.65 -6.56
N ALA A 42 -7.27 9.86 -6.02
CA ALA A 42 -6.81 10.99 -6.83
C ALA A 42 -5.37 10.73 -7.31
N VAL A 43 -5.07 11.14 -8.54
CA VAL A 43 -3.72 11.05 -9.11
C VAL A 43 -2.70 11.72 -8.17
N GLU A 44 -1.67 10.98 -7.77
CA GLU A 44 -0.62 11.45 -6.87
C GLU A 44 0.61 11.98 -7.63
N HIS A 45 0.80 11.55 -8.88
CA HIS A 45 1.96 11.94 -9.66
C HIS A 45 1.73 11.94 -11.17
N HIS A 46 2.64 12.62 -11.88
CA HIS A 46 2.75 12.60 -13.34
C HIS A 46 4.14 12.12 -13.80
N LEU A 47 4.72 11.17 -13.07
CA LEU A 47 5.99 10.55 -13.46
C LEU A 47 5.89 9.97 -14.87
N LYS A 48 6.95 10.14 -15.65
CA LYS A 48 7.11 9.48 -16.93
C LYS A 48 7.90 8.20 -16.73
N VAL A 49 7.56 7.17 -17.49
CA VAL A 49 8.37 5.95 -17.54
C VAL A 49 9.77 6.29 -18.03
N ASP A 50 10.78 5.72 -17.38
CA ASP A 50 12.16 5.89 -17.81
C ASP A 50 12.38 5.24 -19.19
N PRO A 51 12.87 6.00 -20.19
CA PRO A 51 13.07 5.47 -21.54
C PRO A 51 14.19 4.44 -21.64
N SER A 52 14.97 4.19 -20.58
CA SER A 52 15.94 3.09 -20.55
C SER A 52 15.28 1.73 -20.25
N ILE A 53 14.01 1.69 -19.85
CA ILE A 53 13.25 0.45 -19.70
C ILE A 53 13.07 -0.19 -21.10
N PRO A 54 13.31 -1.51 -21.26
CA PRO A 54 13.17 -2.18 -22.55
C PRO A 54 11.77 -2.04 -23.14
N ILE A 55 11.71 -1.84 -24.46
CA ILE A 55 10.45 -1.89 -25.23
C ILE A 55 10.00 -3.34 -25.33
N TRP A 56 8.69 -3.56 -25.22
CA TRP A 56 8.12 -4.86 -25.47
C TRP A 56 8.00 -5.13 -26.97
N HIS A 57 8.68 -6.20 -27.40
CA HIS A 57 8.45 -6.83 -28.69
C HIS A 57 7.73 -8.15 -28.43
N PRO A 58 6.45 -8.29 -28.84
CA PRO A 58 5.70 -9.52 -28.65
C PRO A 58 6.46 -10.73 -29.22
N GLY A 59 6.79 -11.68 -28.35
CA GLY A 59 7.40 -12.95 -28.73
C GLY A 59 6.38 -13.95 -29.27
N GLU A 60 6.85 -15.13 -29.68
CA GLU A 60 5.96 -16.22 -30.03
C GLU A 60 5.26 -16.78 -28.78
N VAL A 61 3.93 -16.74 -28.80
CA VAL A 61 3.07 -17.44 -27.85
C VAL A 61 2.19 -18.35 -28.68
N GLN A 62 2.38 -19.65 -28.53
CA GLN A 62 1.45 -20.62 -29.12
C GLN A 62 0.09 -20.37 -28.47
N SER A 63 -0.93 -20.18 -29.29
CA SER A 63 -2.31 -20.03 -28.86
C SER A 63 -3.11 -21.10 -29.61
N VAL A 64 -3.29 -22.25 -28.98
CA VAL A 64 -4.26 -23.23 -29.49
C VAL A 64 -5.67 -22.73 -29.20
N PRO A 65 -6.69 -23.10 -30.01
CA PRO A 65 -8.07 -22.82 -29.66
C PRO A 65 -8.37 -23.26 -28.22
N GLU A 66 -9.11 -22.45 -27.47
CA GLU A 66 -9.53 -22.69 -26.07
C GLU A 66 -8.42 -22.51 -25.00
N GLU A 67 -7.26 -21.96 -25.35
CA GLU A 67 -6.26 -21.63 -24.35
C GLU A 67 -6.61 -20.35 -23.57
N ASP A 68 -6.61 -20.48 -22.23
CA ASP A 68 -6.86 -19.38 -21.30
C ASP A 68 -5.57 -18.92 -20.59
N LEU A 69 -5.53 -17.63 -20.23
CA LEU A 69 -4.62 -17.02 -19.26
C LEU A 69 -5.47 -16.31 -18.20
N ARG A 70 -5.55 -16.87 -17.00
CA ARG A 70 -6.49 -16.45 -15.95
C ARG A 70 -5.77 -15.69 -14.86
N LEU A 71 -6.28 -14.50 -14.55
CA LEU A 71 -5.82 -13.67 -13.45
C LEU A 71 -6.88 -13.62 -12.35
N VAL A 72 -6.50 -13.88 -11.09
CA VAL A 72 -7.39 -13.73 -9.93
C VAL A 72 -6.62 -13.03 -8.82
N GLY A 73 -7.15 -11.93 -8.30
CA GLY A 73 -6.40 -11.16 -7.31
C GLY A 73 -7.04 -9.85 -6.88
N ALA A 74 -6.19 -8.88 -6.56
CA ALA A 74 -6.56 -7.61 -5.98
C ALA A 74 -7.40 -6.73 -6.92
N ASP A 75 -8.60 -6.35 -6.47
CA ASP A 75 -9.46 -5.34 -7.09
C ASP A 75 -8.80 -3.96 -7.16
N VAL A 76 -8.02 -3.58 -6.15
CA VAL A 76 -7.31 -2.28 -6.12
C VAL A 76 -6.24 -2.16 -7.22
N MET A 77 -5.82 -3.28 -7.82
CA MET A 77 -4.87 -3.33 -8.94
C MET A 77 -5.56 -3.49 -10.30
N ASP A 78 -6.90 -3.46 -10.38
CA ASP A 78 -7.62 -3.80 -11.59
C ASP A 78 -7.36 -2.84 -12.76
N GLU A 79 -7.23 -1.54 -12.51
CA GLU A 79 -6.95 -0.55 -13.57
C GLU A 79 -5.65 -0.87 -14.32
N ILE A 80 -4.55 -1.08 -13.60
CA ILE A 80 -3.26 -1.44 -14.21
C ILE A 80 -3.30 -2.84 -14.83
N THR A 81 -3.97 -3.79 -14.17
CA THR A 81 -4.03 -5.18 -14.65
C THR A 81 -4.87 -5.31 -15.92
N LEU A 82 -6.04 -4.68 -15.98
CA LEU A 82 -6.89 -4.63 -17.17
C LEU A 82 -6.22 -3.85 -18.31
N GLY A 83 -5.42 -2.83 -17.99
CA GLY A 83 -4.57 -2.14 -18.96
C GLY A 83 -3.58 -3.08 -19.64
N TRP A 84 -2.85 -3.89 -18.85
CA TRP A 84 -1.94 -4.90 -19.39
C TRP A 84 -2.68 -5.99 -20.18
N ILE A 85 -3.81 -6.48 -19.68
CA ILE A 85 -4.64 -7.49 -20.38
C ILE A 85 -5.11 -6.96 -21.73
N LYS A 86 -5.55 -5.70 -21.82
CA LYS A 86 -5.97 -5.08 -23.08
C LYS A 86 -4.83 -5.07 -24.11
N MET A 87 -3.61 -4.75 -23.68
CA MET A 87 -2.44 -4.77 -24.54
C MET A 87 -2.08 -6.19 -24.99
N TYR A 88 -2.10 -7.15 -24.07
CA TYR A 88 -1.76 -8.52 -24.35
C TYR A 88 -2.74 -9.18 -25.32
N ARG A 89 -4.05 -8.99 -25.12
CA ARG A 89 -5.10 -9.45 -26.03
C ARG A 89 -4.98 -8.85 -27.43
N LYS A 90 -4.50 -7.60 -27.54
CA LYS A 90 -4.26 -6.97 -28.84
C LYS A 90 -3.14 -7.67 -29.62
N ALA A 91 -2.09 -8.11 -28.93
CA ALA A 91 -0.98 -8.85 -29.54
C ALA A 91 -1.33 -10.32 -29.83
N TYR A 92 -2.11 -10.95 -28.95
CA TYR A 92 -2.49 -12.37 -29.03
C TYR A 92 -4.02 -12.55 -29.05
N PRO A 93 -4.69 -12.22 -30.18
CA PRO A 93 -6.15 -12.16 -30.25
C PRO A 93 -6.87 -13.51 -30.12
N ARG A 94 -6.13 -14.63 -30.23
CA ARG A 94 -6.67 -15.99 -30.08
C ARG A 94 -6.57 -16.52 -28.65
N LEU A 95 -5.82 -15.85 -27.78
CA LEU A 95 -5.68 -16.23 -26.37
C LEU A 95 -6.78 -15.55 -25.55
N SER A 96 -7.54 -16.32 -24.80
CA SER A 96 -8.51 -15.78 -23.86
C SER A 96 -7.79 -15.37 -22.57
N VAL A 97 -7.85 -14.09 -22.20
CA VAL A 97 -7.07 -13.56 -21.06
C VAL A 97 -8.04 -12.92 -20.09
N THR A 98 -8.34 -13.50 -18.93
CA THR A 98 -9.43 -13.03 -18.05
C THR A 98 -8.90 -12.50 -16.72
N MET A 99 -9.66 -11.61 -16.07
CA MET A 99 -9.39 -11.16 -14.71
C MET A 99 -10.63 -11.27 -13.83
N GLU A 100 -10.49 -11.93 -12.69
CA GLU A 100 -11.41 -11.82 -11.57
C GLU A 100 -10.83 -10.89 -10.49
N ALA A 101 -11.31 -9.64 -10.48
CA ALA A 101 -11.00 -8.66 -9.46
C ALA A 101 -11.76 -8.98 -8.16
N LYS A 102 -11.04 -9.47 -7.15
CA LYS A 102 -11.53 -9.80 -5.80
C LYS A 102 -10.70 -9.00 -4.79
N ALA A 103 -10.12 -9.62 -3.78
CA ALA A 103 -9.19 -8.96 -2.86
C ALA A 103 -7.78 -9.55 -3.00
N SER A 104 -6.76 -8.87 -2.47
CA SER A 104 -5.39 -9.42 -2.42
C SER A 104 -5.34 -10.83 -1.82
N GLY A 105 -6.16 -11.12 -0.80
CA GLY A 105 -6.24 -12.44 -0.16
C GLY A 105 -6.87 -13.55 -1.00
N ALA A 106 -7.43 -13.22 -2.17
CA ALA A 106 -7.94 -14.23 -3.11
C ALA A 106 -6.82 -14.81 -4.00
N GLY A 107 -5.71 -14.07 -4.19
CA GLY A 107 -4.67 -14.43 -5.15
C GLY A 107 -3.91 -15.72 -4.80
N GLY A 108 -3.37 -15.79 -3.58
CA GLY A 108 -2.67 -16.99 -3.08
C GLY A 108 -3.52 -18.27 -3.20
N PRO A 109 -4.73 -18.31 -2.63
CA PRO A 109 -5.63 -19.46 -2.76
C PRO A 109 -5.97 -19.82 -4.22
N ALA A 110 -6.16 -18.82 -5.10
CA ALA A 110 -6.47 -19.07 -6.51
C ALA A 110 -5.29 -19.72 -7.25
N LEU A 111 -4.05 -19.29 -6.98
CA LEU A 111 -2.85 -19.98 -7.48
C LEU A 111 -2.75 -21.40 -6.93
N THR A 112 -2.91 -21.56 -5.60
CA THR A 112 -2.82 -22.87 -4.94
C THR A 112 -3.82 -23.85 -5.53
N ASN A 113 -5.05 -23.41 -5.82
CA ASN A 113 -6.11 -24.27 -6.33
C ASN A 113 -6.12 -24.42 -7.87
N GLY A 114 -5.20 -23.76 -8.60
CA GLY A 114 -5.16 -23.79 -10.06
C GLY A 114 -6.29 -23.01 -10.76
N ALA A 115 -6.96 -22.12 -10.02
CA ALA A 115 -7.99 -21.22 -10.55
C ALA A 115 -7.38 -19.99 -11.25
N ALA A 116 -6.13 -19.65 -10.92
CA ALA A 116 -5.37 -18.58 -11.55
C ALA A 116 -4.03 -19.08 -12.08
N ASP A 117 -3.59 -18.49 -13.19
CA ASP A 117 -2.24 -18.66 -13.73
C ASP A 117 -1.31 -17.54 -13.25
N LEU A 118 -1.87 -16.34 -13.01
CA LEU A 118 -1.20 -15.17 -12.42
C LEU A 118 -2.08 -14.60 -11.30
N ALA A 119 -1.51 -14.24 -10.15
CA ALA A 119 -2.23 -13.57 -9.08
C ALA A 119 -1.67 -12.18 -8.78
N PRO A 120 -2.33 -11.10 -9.24
CA PRO A 120 -2.06 -9.74 -8.78
C PRO A 120 -2.38 -9.60 -7.29
N VAL A 121 -1.40 -9.21 -6.47
CA VAL A 121 -1.57 -9.06 -5.01
C VAL A 121 -0.88 -7.76 -4.57
N GLY A 122 -1.62 -6.89 -3.88
CA GLY A 122 -1.14 -5.57 -3.46
C GLY A 122 -0.17 -5.57 -2.27
N ARG A 123 0.26 -6.75 -1.82
CA ARG A 123 1.14 -6.99 -0.68
C ARG A 123 1.75 -8.39 -0.79
N GLU A 124 2.63 -8.73 0.14
CA GLU A 124 3.23 -10.06 0.27
C GLU A 124 2.16 -11.13 0.53
N LEU A 125 2.34 -12.39 0.10
CA LEU A 125 1.44 -13.45 0.54
C LEU A 125 1.51 -13.57 2.06
N LEU A 126 0.35 -13.63 2.72
CA LEU A 126 0.32 -13.83 4.17
C LEU A 126 0.82 -15.24 4.51
N PRO A 127 1.35 -15.49 5.73
CA PRO A 127 1.91 -16.78 6.10
C PRO A 127 1.01 -17.98 5.76
N ALA A 128 -0.29 -17.89 6.05
CA ALA A 128 -1.23 -18.97 5.74
C ALA A 128 -1.44 -19.19 4.23
N GLU A 129 -1.35 -18.12 3.43
CA GLU A 129 -1.51 -18.18 1.97
C GLU A 129 -0.27 -18.80 1.32
N GLU A 130 0.93 -18.37 1.75
CA GLU A 130 2.20 -18.96 1.28
C GLU A 130 2.33 -20.41 1.75
N GLN A 131 2.02 -20.70 3.02
CA GLN A 131 2.12 -22.05 3.58
C GLN A 131 1.21 -23.03 2.82
N ALA A 132 -0.05 -22.64 2.53
CA ALA A 132 -0.95 -23.49 1.76
C ALA A 132 -0.42 -23.80 0.35
N PHE A 133 0.30 -22.85 -0.28
CA PHE A 133 0.95 -23.10 -1.56
C PHE A 133 2.14 -24.06 -1.41
N VAL A 134 3.01 -23.81 -0.42
CA VAL A 134 4.19 -24.64 -0.14
C VAL A 134 3.80 -26.07 0.23
N ASP A 135 2.78 -26.27 1.07
CA ASP A 135 2.29 -27.58 1.46
C ASP A 135 1.82 -28.41 0.25
N LYS A 136 1.28 -27.75 -0.77
CA LYS A 136 0.78 -28.40 -1.98
C LYS A 136 1.88 -28.69 -3.00
N PHE A 137 2.78 -27.75 -3.23
CA PHE A 137 3.74 -27.82 -4.34
C PHE A 137 5.18 -28.14 -3.92
N GLY A 138 5.51 -27.98 -2.64
CA GLY A 138 6.85 -28.21 -2.08
C GLY A 138 7.84 -27.07 -2.29
N TYR A 139 7.40 -25.91 -2.80
CA TYR A 139 8.22 -24.72 -3.05
C TYR A 139 7.37 -23.44 -2.93
N LYS A 140 8.02 -22.28 -2.83
CA LYS A 140 7.33 -20.97 -2.77
C LYS A 140 6.88 -20.51 -4.15
N PRO A 141 5.76 -19.77 -4.26
CA PRO A 141 5.40 -19.14 -5.52
C PRO A 141 6.41 -18.05 -5.89
N LEU A 142 6.64 -17.86 -7.19
CA LEU A 142 7.50 -16.79 -7.66
C LEU A 142 6.76 -15.45 -7.57
N ALA A 143 7.33 -14.50 -6.83
CA ALA A 143 6.83 -13.14 -6.72
C ALA A 143 7.55 -12.21 -7.72
N ILE A 144 6.80 -11.60 -8.62
CA ILE A 144 7.29 -10.56 -9.53
C ILE A 144 6.82 -9.20 -9.06
N ARG A 145 7.75 -8.27 -8.80
CA ARG A 145 7.42 -6.86 -8.53
C ARG A 145 6.95 -6.22 -9.84
N VAL A 146 5.78 -5.60 -9.84
CA VAL A 146 5.18 -5.05 -11.08
C VAL A 146 4.95 -3.55 -11.05
N ALA A 147 4.83 -2.97 -9.85
CA ALA A 147 4.80 -1.55 -9.60
C ALA A 147 5.23 -1.29 -8.15
N THR A 148 5.61 -0.04 -7.86
CA THR A 148 5.68 0.46 -6.50
C THR A 148 4.26 0.84 -6.05
N GLY A 149 3.97 0.67 -4.76
CA GLY A 149 2.73 1.17 -4.14
C GLY A 149 2.60 2.69 -4.27
N SER A 150 1.55 3.24 -3.67
CA SER A 150 1.33 4.69 -3.65
C SER A 150 2.16 5.39 -2.56
N VAL A 151 2.27 6.72 -2.67
CA VAL A 151 2.82 7.55 -1.60
C VAL A 151 1.83 7.56 -0.44
N GLY A 152 0.60 8.01 -0.67
CA GLY A 152 -0.36 8.32 0.39
C GLY A 152 -1.79 7.82 0.19
N SER A 153 -2.07 6.99 -0.81
CA SER A 153 -3.44 6.59 -1.16
C SER A 153 -3.87 5.31 -0.46
N LEU A 154 -4.88 5.42 0.40
CA LEU A 154 -5.52 4.25 1.01
C LEU A 154 -6.08 3.32 -0.08
N GLY A 155 -5.89 2.01 0.09
CA GLY A 155 -6.30 1.00 -0.88
C GLY A 155 -5.23 0.69 -1.94
N LYS A 156 -4.34 1.61 -2.27
CA LYS A 156 -3.30 1.45 -3.31
C LYS A 156 -1.91 1.21 -2.70
N THR A 157 -1.85 0.39 -1.65
CA THR A 157 -0.59 0.06 -0.94
C THR A 157 0.20 1.31 -0.54
N ALA A 158 -0.44 2.22 0.20
CA ALA A 158 0.21 3.43 0.70
C ALA A 158 1.51 3.10 1.46
N THR A 159 2.48 4.02 1.37
CA THR A 159 3.79 3.86 1.98
C THR A 159 3.67 3.71 3.50
N SER A 160 4.33 2.68 4.06
CA SER A 160 4.37 2.46 5.50
C SER A 160 5.29 3.49 6.17
N VAL A 161 4.86 4.06 7.29
CA VAL A 161 5.58 5.12 8.00
C VAL A 161 5.59 4.87 9.48
N VAL A 162 6.43 5.61 10.21
CA VAL A 162 6.36 5.71 11.67
C VAL A 162 5.81 7.07 12.03
N LEU A 163 4.80 7.08 12.89
CA LEU A 163 4.17 8.27 13.43
C LEU A 163 4.47 8.38 14.92
N VAL A 164 4.70 9.60 15.35
CA VAL A 164 4.83 9.98 16.77
C VAL A 164 3.89 11.15 17.04
N ASP A 165 3.65 11.45 18.32
CA ASP A 165 2.92 12.67 18.69
C ASP A 165 3.59 13.92 18.09
N LYS A 166 2.78 14.93 17.76
CA LYS A 166 3.24 16.13 17.01
C LYS A 166 4.37 16.91 17.70
N ASP A 167 4.45 16.85 19.04
CA ASP A 167 5.38 17.65 19.84
C ASP A 167 6.68 16.89 20.16
N ASN A 168 6.73 15.59 19.88
CA ASN A 168 7.91 14.76 20.06
C ASN A 168 9.13 15.35 19.31
N PRO A 169 10.27 15.64 19.95
CA PRO A 169 11.37 16.35 19.30
C PRO A 169 12.25 15.47 18.38
N ILE A 170 11.98 14.16 18.27
CA ILE A 170 12.76 13.23 17.45
C ILE A 170 12.93 13.72 16.00
N LYS A 171 14.16 13.57 15.48
CA LYS A 171 14.54 14.01 14.13
C LYS A 171 14.50 12.88 13.11
N GLY A 172 14.71 11.64 13.56
CA GLY A 172 14.63 10.44 12.76
C GLY A 172 14.97 9.21 13.59
N LEU A 173 14.71 8.04 13.01
CA LEU A 173 15.07 6.75 13.61
C LEU A 173 15.69 5.84 12.54
N THR A 174 16.63 5.00 12.95
CA THR A 174 17.15 3.93 12.08
C THR A 174 16.23 2.71 12.12
N LEU A 175 16.30 1.85 11.10
CA LEU A 175 15.58 0.57 11.15
C LEU A 175 16.02 -0.30 12.33
N ALA A 176 17.30 -0.26 12.72
CA ALA A 176 17.81 -1.01 13.87
C ALA A 176 17.21 -0.51 15.19
N GLN A 177 17.06 0.81 15.36
CA GLN A 177 16.37 1.38 16.51
C GLN A 177 14.89 0.99 16.53
N LEU A 178 14.20 1.07 15.39
CA LEU A 178 12.79 0.69 15.29
C LEU A 178 12.55 -0.80 15.55
N ASP A 179 13.45 -1.68 15.11
CA ASP A 179 13.44 -3.09 15.47
C ASP A 179 13.60 -3.26 16.98
N ALA A 180 14.57 -2.59 17.62
CA ALA A 180 14.73 -2.61 19.08
C ALA A 180 13.56 -2.02 19.87
N ILE A 181 12.79 -1.11 19.26
CA ILE A 181 11.56 -0.56 19.83
C ILE A 181 10.44 -1.59 19.76
N TYR A 182 10.21 -2.21 18.59
CA TYR A 182 9.04 -3.06 18.33
C TYR A 182 9.22 -4.55 18.61
N SER A 183 10.45 -5.07 18.58
CA SER A 183 10.72 -6.50 18.65
C SER A 183 11.42 -6.90 19.95
N LYS A 184 11.19 -8.15 20.35
CA LYS A 184 11.92 -8.81 21.44
C LYS A 184 13.23 -9.43 20.93
N THR A 185 13.22 -9.86 19.67
CA THR A 185 14.35 -10.62 19.08
C THR A 185 15.48 -9.71 18.63
N ARG A 186 15.17 -8.47 18.18
CA ARG A 186 16.14 -7.44 17.80
C ARG A 186 17.14 -7.94 16.77
N ASN A 187 16.62 -8.52 15.68
CA ASN A 187 17.41 -9.18 14.64
C ASN A 187 18.42 -8.23 13.98
N ARG A 188 18.15 -6.92 14.00
CA ARG A 188 19.06 -5.87 13.50
C ARG A 188 20.20 -5.51 14.46
N GLY A 189 20.31 -6.17 15.62
CA GLY A 189 21.47 -6.11 16.51
C GLY A 189 21.57 -4.87 17.41
N HIS A 190 20.51 -4.07 17.53
CA HIS A 190 20.49 -2.92 18.45
C HIS A 190 20.15 -3.34 19.88
N ALA A 191 20.69 -2.62 20.87
CA ALA A 191 20.30 -2.78 22.27
C ALA A 191 18.81 -2.48 22.46
N GLU A 192 18.20 -3.02 23.52
CA GLU A 192 16.80 -2.74 23.80
C GLU A 192 16.54 -1.24 24.00
N ILE A 193 15.45 -0.76 23.40
CA ILE A 193 14.96 0.61 23.55
C ILE A 193 13.60 0.54 24.24
N THR A 194 13.45 1.30 25.33
CA THR A 194 12.21 1.39 26.12
C THR A 194 11.80 2.84 26.40
N THR A 195 12.75 3.77 26.39
CA THR A 195 12.54 5.19 26.63
C THR A 195 13.00 6.02 25.44
N TRP A 196 12.51 7.25 25.38
CA TRP A 196 12.97 8.22 24.38
C TRP A 196 14.42 8.68 24.61
N GLY A 197 14.96 8.54 25.83
CA GLY A 197 16.37 8.74 26.14
C GLY A 197 17.30 7.76 25.44
N ASP A 198 16.86 6.50 25.27
CA ASP A 198 17.64 5.45 24.58
C ASP A 198 17.90 5.79 23.09
N VAL A 199 17.11 6.70 22.51
CA VAL A 199 17.28 7.23 21.14
C VAL A 199 17.76 8.68 21.13
N GLY A 200 18.35 9.14 22.24
CA GLY A 200 19.08 10.40 22.33
C GLY A 200 18.21 11.64 22.63
N LEU A 201 16.96 11.49 23.04
CA LEU A 201 16.18 12.64 23.52
C LEU A 201 16.57 12.99 24.96
N GLY A 202 16.66 14.29 25.25
CA GLY A 202 17.01 14.82 26.58
C GLY A 202 15.84 15.49 27.29
N GLY A 203 16.11 16.08 28.46
CA GLY A 203 15.13 16.83 29.25
C GLY A 203 13.95 15.96 29.67
N GLU A 204 12.72 16.50 29.57
CA GLU A 204 11.48 15.78 29.91
C GLU A 204 11.22 14.51 29.06
N TRP A 205 11.99 14.31 27.99
CA TRP A 205 11.90 13.12 27.15
C TRP A 205 12.89 12.03 27.54
N ALA A 206 13.94 12.31 28.32
CA ALA A 206 14.98 11.33 28.63
C ALA A 206 14.41 10.08 29.30
N ASP A 207 13.62 10.26 30.36
CA ASP A 207 13.02 9.15 31.12
C ASP A 207 11.61 8.78 30.63
N ARG A 208 11.13 9.40 29.53
CA ARG A 208 9.77 9.16 29.04
C ARG A 208 9.69 7.78 28.37
N PRO A 209 8.79 6.89 28.82
CA PRO A 209 8.57 5.61 28.15
C PRO A 209 8.03 5.78 26.73
N ILE A 210 8.40 4.86 25.84
CA ILE A 210 7.79 4.75 24.51
C ILE A 210 6.53 3.90 24.63
N HIS A 211 5.38 4.51 24.36
CA HIS A 211 4.10 3.80 24.32
C HIS A 211 3.82 3.28 22.91
N LEU A 212 3.70 1.96 22.76
CA LEU A 212 3.62 1.32 21.45
C LEU A 212 2.19 1.07 21.01
N TYR A 213 1.86 1.51 19.81
CA TYR A 213 0.64 1.12 19.11
C TYR A 213 0.94 0.21 17.92
N GLY A 214 -0.05 -0.59 17.54
CA GLY A 214 0.01 -1.43 16.34
C GLY A 214 -1.35 -1.98 15.93
N LEU A 215 -1.35 -2.78 14.87
CA LEU A 215 -2.52 -3.53 14.41
C LEU A 215 -2.43 -4.97 14.86
N LYS A 216 -3.57 -5.54 15.29
CA LYS A 216 -3.63 -6.95 15.67
C LYS A 216 -3.18 -7.83 14.48
N PRO A 217 -2.14 -8.68 14.65
CA PRO A 217 -1.74 -9.65 13.64
C PRO A 217 -2.83 -10.71 13.41
N VAL A 218 -2.90 -11.37 12.25
CA VAL A 218 -2.03 -11.18 11.07
C VAL A 218 -2.71 -10.25 10.08
N ASN A 219 -1.98 -9.26 9.56
CA ASN A 219 -2.47 -8.39 8.49
C ASN A 219 -1.32 -7.92 7.58
N GLY A 220 -1.63 -7.44 6.37
CA GLY A 220 -0.60 -7.11 5.37
C GLY A 220 0.25 -5.88 5.67
N ILE A 221 -0.11 -5.03 6.65
CA ILE A 221 0.71 -3.90 7.09
C ILE A 221 1.71 -4.41 8.11
N GLU A 222 1.21 -5.00 9.20
CA GLU A 222 2.05 -5.59 10.24
C GLU A 222 3.01 -6.66 9.69
N TYR A 223 2.55 -7.51 8.77
CA TYR A 223 3.41 -8.53 8.17
C TYR A 223 4.52 -7.93 7.30
N PHE A 224 4.25 -6.84 6.59
CA PHE A 224 5.28 -6.10 5.84
C PHE A 224 6.35 -5.54 6.78
N LEU A 225 5.95 -4.93 7.91
CA LEU A 225 6.89 -4.47 8.93
C LEU A 225 7.65 -5.65 9.54
N LYS A 226 6.99 -6.79 9.77
CA LYS A 226 7.67 -7.99 10.30
C LYS A 226 8.82 -8.42 9.38
N LEU A 227 8.59 -8.44 8.07
CA LEU A 227 9.61 -8.83 7.10
C LEU A 227 10.69 -7.77 6.92
N ASN A 228 10.30 -6.50 6.74
CA ASN A 228 11.21 -5.44 6.28
C ASN A 228 11.79 -4.58 7.41
N LEU A 229 11.11 -4.51 8.55
CA LEU A 229 11.62 -3.80 9.73
C LEU A 229 12.21 -4.78 10.75
N LEU A 230 11.54 -5.88 11.08
CA LEU A 230 11.98 -6.80 12.15
C LEU A 230 12.82 -8.00 11.65
N GLU A 231 13.03 -8.12 10.33
CA GLU A 231 13.74 -9.27 9.71
C GLU A 231 13.19 -10.64 10.16
N GLY A 232 11.85 -10.74 10.20
CA GLY A 232 11.14 -11.95 10.64
C GLY A 232 11.00 -12.08 12.17
N GLY A 233 11.51 -11.11 12.94
CA GLY A 233 11.50 -11.10 14.39
C GLY A 233 10.13 -11.12 15.06
N GLU A 234 10.14 -11.36 16.38
CA GLU A 234 8.92 -11.38 17.19
C GLU A 234 8.64 -10.02 17.82
N TYR A 235 7.41 -9.54 17.68
CA TYR A 235 6.95 -8.30 18.31
C TYR A 235 6.94 -8.40 19.84
N LYS A 236 7.10 -7.24 20.50
CA LYS A 236 6.90 -7.10 21.95
C LYS A 236 5.44 -7.33 22.36
N ASP A 237 5.24 -7.75 23.61
CA ASP A 237 3.90 -8.04 24.16
C ASP A 237 3.15 -6.79 24.60
N ASN A 238 3.87 -5.70 24.86
CA ASN A 238 3.31 -4.44 25.37
C ASN A 238 2.76 -3.52 24.26
N ILE A 239 2.54 -4.04 23.05
CA ILE A 239 1.94 -3.27 21.96
C ILE A 239 0.43 -3.14 22.21
N GLN A 240 -0.04 -1.90 22.32
CA GLN A 240 -1.46 -1.59 22.33
C GLN A 240 -2.03 -1.76 20.91
N PHE A 241 -2.76 -2.85 20.70
CA PHE A 241 -3.45 -3.06 19.42
C PHE A 241 -4.69 -2.18 19.31
N VAL A 242 -4.67 -1.26 18.35
CA VAL A 242 -5.79 -0.37 18.04
C VAL A 242 -6.75 -1.01 17.05
N LYS A 243 -8.03 -0.67 17.20
CA LYS A 243 -9.11 -1.05 16.28
C LYS A 243 -9.76 0.20 15.73
N GLY A 244 -10.27 0.11 14.51
CA GLY A 244 -11.08 1.19 13.94
C GLY A 244 -12.35 1.42 14.76
N LYS A 245 -12.85 2.66 14.72
CA LYS A 245 -14.08 3.09 15.41
C LYS A 245 -15.04 3.67 14.39
N GLY A 246 -16.12 2.97 14.09
CA GLY A 246 -17.03 3.37 13.00
C GLY A 246 -16.28 3.44 11.67
N PHE A 247 -16.22 4.63 11.07
CA PHE A 247 -15.52 4.90 9.81
C PHE A 247 -14.07 5.37 10.00
N THR A 248 -13.59 5.45 11.24
CA THR A 248 -12.23 5.88 11.57
C THR A 248 -11.27 4.70 11.50
N HIS A 249 -10.22 4.83 10.70
CA HIS A 249 -9.17 3.82 10.57
C HIS A 249 -8.40 3.65 11.89
N ALA A 250 -7.92 2.43 12.19
CA ALA A 250 -7.28 2.11 13.46
C ALA A 250 -6.05 3.00 13.77
N PHE A 251 -5.23 3.35 12.78
CA PHE A 251 -4.11 4.28 12.98
C PHE A 251 -4.54 5.72 13.27
N THR A 252 -5.71 6.14 12.79
CA THR A 252 -6.28 7.44 13.16
C THR A 252 -6.74 7.44 14.62
N VAL A 253 -7.28 6.32 15.11
CA VAL A 253 -7.57 6.14 16.55
C VAL A 253 -6.29 6.22 17.40
N ALA A 254 -5.19 5.60 16.95
CA ALA A 254 -3.90 5.76 17.62
C ALA A 254 -3.41 7.22 17.62
N ALA A 255 -3.56 7.93 16.49
CA ALA A 255 -3.19 9.34 16.38
C ALA A 255 -4.01 10.27 17.30
N GLU A 256 -5.30 9.98 17.49
CA GLU A 256 -6.15 10.69 18.45
C GLU A 256 -5.71 10.45 19.90
N ASP A 257 -5.35 9.21 20.25
CA ASP A 257 -4.88 8.87 21.60
C ASP A 257 -3.52 9.50 21.92
N MET A 258 -2.59 9.51 20.95
CA MET A 258 -1.28 10.17 21.07
C MET A 258 -1.38 11.69 21.26
N ALA A 259 -2.51 12.32 20.90
CA ALA A 259 -2.73 13.75 21.10
C ALA A 259 -2.80 14.14 22.58
N THR A 260 -3.25 13.21 23.44
CA THR A 260 -3.39 13.43 24.89
C THR A 260 -2.43 12.59 25.73
N HIS A 261 -1.72 11.64 25.10
CA HIS A 261 -0.75 10.74 25.74
C HIS A 261 0.62 10.85 25.05
N PRO A 262 1.42 11.90 25.33
CA PRO A 262 2.71 12.12 24.68
C PRO A 262 3.72 11.03 25.00
N GLY A 263 4.55 10.66 24.01
CA GLY A 263 5.46 9.52 24.07
C GLY A 263 5.02 8.31 23.25
N GLY A 264 3.91 8.42 22.53
CA GLY A 264 3.40 7.37 21.65
C GLY A 264 4.19 7.21 20.35
N LEU A 265 4.27 5.97 19.88
CA LEU A 265 4.84 5.60 18.58
C LEU A 265 3.97 4.52 17.92
N THR A 266 3.65 4.73 16.64
CA THR A 266 2.91 3.75 15.82
C THR A 266 3.55 3.60 14.45
N TYR A 267 3.74 2.36 13.96
CA TYR A 267 3.83 2.13 12.52
C TYR A 267 2.45 2.35 11.91
N ALA A 268 2.36 2.98 10.75
CA ALA A 268 1.09 3.30 10.09
C ALA A 268 1.29 3.39 8.57
N LEU A 269 0.30 3.94 7.87
CA LEU A 269 0.42 4.37 6.47
C LEU A 269 0.50 5.89 6.41
N LEU A 270 1.20 6.44 5.41
CA LEU A 270 1.28 7.89 5.22
C LEU A 270 -0.10 8.55 5.09
N ALA A 271 -1.06 7.80 4.55
CA ALA A 271 -2.46 8.19 4.45
C ALA A 271 -3.17 8.43 5.80
N ASN A 272 -2.56 8.01 6.91
CA ASN A 272 -3.12 8.15 8.26
C ASN A 272 -2.52 9.33 9.04
N VAL A 273 -1.72 10.19 8.39
CA VAL A 273 -1.24 11.42 9.02
C VAL A 273 -2.43 12.34 9.31
N THR A 274 -2.49 12.80 10.55
CA THR A 274 -3.44 13.81 11.04
C THR A 274 -2.68 14.96 11.68
N PRO A 275 -3.32 16.09 12.02
CA PRO A 275 -2.64 17.21 12.70
C PRO A 275 -2.02 16.86 14.07
N ASN A 276 -2.42 15.76 14.69
CA ASN A 276 -1.95 15.36 16.04
C ASN A 276 -0.64 14.57 16.01
N VAL A 277 -0.20 14.15 14.83
CA VAL A 277 0.98 13.29 14.66
C VAL A 277 1.89 13.86 13.60
N LYS A 278 3.15 13.44 13.63
CA LYS A 278 4.08 13.70 12.54
C LYS A 278 4.79 12.42 12.12
N VAL A 279 5.21 12.40 10.86
CA VAL A 279 6.03 11.33 10.30
C VAL A 279 7.46 11.45 10.81
N VAL A 280 8.03 10.34 11.26
CA VAL A 280 9.44 10.24 11.60
C VAL A 280 10.24 9.85 10.35
N PRO A 281 11.18 10.70 9.88
CA PRO A 281 12.13 10.33 8.83
C PRO A 281 12.97 9.11 9.23
N LEU A 282 13.25 8.21 8.27
CA LEU A 282 13.91 6.94 8.55
C LEU A 282 15.26 6.83 7.85
N ALA A 283 16.22 6.20 8.53
CA ALA A 283 17.50 5.81 7.93
C ALA A 283 17.59 4.28 7.85
N ALA A 284 18.09 3.76 6.72
CA ALA A 284 18.26 2.32 6.54
C ALA A 284 19.34 1.73 7.48
N SER A 285 20.39 2.49 7.75
CA SER A 285 21.52 2.10 8.58
C SER A 285 21.98 3.25 9.47
N GLU A 286 22.75 2.90 10.51
CA GLU A 286 23.39 3.87 11.40
C GLU A 286 24.29 4.84 10.62
N GLY A 287 24.28 6.12 11.01
CA GLY A 287 25.01 7.19 10.29
C GLY A 287 24.49 7.53 8.89
N GLY A 288 23.46 6.84 8.39
CA GLY A 288 22.81 7.13 7.12
C GLY A 288 21.89 8.36 7.18
N PRO A 289 21.49 8.92 6.03
CA PRO A 289 20.58 10.06 6.00
C PRO A 289 19.17 9.64 6.45
N PHE A 290 18.54 10.47 7.28
CA PHE A 290 17.12 10.33 7.55
C PHE A 290 16.29 10.83 6.36
N LEU A 291 15.48 9.95 5.79
CA LEU A 291 14.69 10.24 4.62
C LEU A 291 13.20 10.27 4.97
N ALA A 292 12.51 11.30 4.49
CA ALA A 292 11.04 11.36 4.52
C ALA A 292 10.45 10.54 3.35
N PRO A 293 9.20 10.05 3.46
CA PRO A 293 8.51 9.30 2.41
C PRO A 293 7.99 10.23 1.30
N THR A 294 8.89 11.00 0.67
CA THR A 294 8.56 11.82 -0.50
C THR A 294 8.33 10.93 -1.73
N LEU A 295 7.61 11.42 -2.74
CA LEU A 295 7.43 10.71 -4.02
C LEU A 295 8.76 10.20 -4.58
N GLN A 296 9.81 11.03 -4.58
CA GLN A 296 11.12 10.65 -5.09
C GLN A 296 11.76 9.52 -4.28
N ASN A 297 11.70 9.58 -2.95
CA ASN A 297 12.28 8.57 -2.09
C ASN A 297 11.49 7.26 -2.13
N VAL A 298 10.17 7.34 -2.32
CA VAL A 298 9.30 6.17 -2.50
C VAL A 298 9.53 5.51 -3.85
N TYR A 299 9.54 6.30 -4.94
CA TYR A 299 9.81 5.81 -6.29
C TYR A 299 11.17 5.12 -6.41
N THR A 300 12.21 5.71 -5.81
CA THR A 300 13.57 5.14 -5.85
C THR A 300 13.84 4.10 -4.76
N HIS A 301 12.86 3.80 -3.90
CA HIS A 301 13.00 2.91 -2.74
C HIS A 301 14.17 3.28 -1.81
N LYS A 302 14.56 4.56 -1.81
CA LYS A 302 15.52 5.09 -0.83
C LYS A 302 14.88 5.23 0.55
N TYR A 303 13.58 5.50 0.60
CA TYR A 303 12.85 5.45 1.86
C TYR A 303 12.66 3.98 2.28
N PRO A 304 13.12 3.55 3.48
CA PRO A 304 13.27 2.12 3.77
C PRO A 304 11.97 1.30 3.85
N LEU A 305 10.81 1.94 4.01
CA LEU A 305 9.51 1.28 4.13
C LEU A 305 8.61 1.49 2.89
N SER A 306 9.23 1.78 1.75
CA SER A 306 8.58 1.75 0.43
C SER A 306 8.20 0.33 0.05
N ARG A 307 7.07 0.18 -0.65
CA ARG A 307 6.45 -1.13 -0.92
C ARG A 307 6.26 -1.35 -2.40
N TYR A 308 6.35 -2.61 -2.81
CA TYR A 308 5.94 -3.04 -4.13
C TYR A 308 4.55 -3.66 -4.08
N VAL A 309 3.93 -3.78 -5.25
CA VAL A 309 2.84 -4.70 -5.52
C VAL A 309 3.30 -5.76 -6.50
N TYR A 310 2.66 -6.92 -6.46
CA TYR A 310 3.21 -8.13 -7.05
C TYR A 310 2.24 -8.79 -8.01
N ILE A 311 2.78 -9.54 -8.96
CA ILE A 311 2.08 -10.68 -9.55
C ILE A 311 2.81 -11.94 -9.08
N PHE A 312 2.08 -12.84 -8.45
CA PHE A 312 2.58 -14.16 -8.08
C PHE A 312 2.25 -15.17 -9.18
N VAL A 313 3.16 -16.12 -9.42
CA VAL A 313 2.96 -17.23 -10.35
C VAL A 313 3.46 -18.53 -9.76
N ASN A 314 2.82 -19.63 -10.16
CA ASN A 314 3.34 -20.96 -9.88
C ASN A 314 4.51 -21.25 -10.83
N LYS A 315 5.74 -21.08 -10.35
CA LYS A 315 6.96 -21.45 -11.07
C LYS A 315 7.66 -22.56 -10.29
N LYS A 316 7.70 -23.75 -10.87
CA LYS A 316 8.49 -24.85 -10.31
C LYS A 316 10.00 -24.55 -10.45
N PRO A 317 10.81 -24.73 -9.38
CA PRO A 317 12.27 -24.66 -9.48
C PRO A 317 12.79 -25.66 -10.52
N GLY A 318 13.85 -25.32 -11.25
CA GLY A 318 14.34 -26.16 -12.34
C GLY A 318 13.62 -25.98 -13.68
N GLU A 319 12.43 -25.37 -13.71
CA GLU A 319 11.56 -25.34 -14.89
C GLU A 319 11.31 -23.91 -15.40
N PRO A 320 11.24 -23.72 -16.73
CA PRO A 320 10.88 -22.44 -17.31
C PRO A 320 9.40 -22.13 -17.03
N LEU A 321 9.08 -20.83 -16.96
CA LEU A 321 7.69 -20.37 -16.96
C LEU A 321 7.00 -20.80 -18.26
N GLN A 322 5.70 -21.10 -18.17
CA GLN A 322 4.89 -21.29 -19.38
C GLN A 322 5.02 -20.07 -20.30
N PRO A 323 5.19 -20.25 -21.63
CA PRO A 323 5.48 -19.15 -22.55
C PRO A 323 4.51 -17.97 -22.43
N LYS A 324 3.20 -18.23 -22.32
CA LYS A 324 2.17 -17.18 -22.16
C LYS A 324 2.28 -16.39 -20.85
N ILE A 325 2.68 -17.05 -19.76
CA ILE A 325 2.86 -16.41 -18.44
C ILE A 325 4.12 -15.54 -18.49
N ARG A 326 5.22 -16.10 -19.02
CA ARG A 326 6.48 -15.37 -19.19
C ARG A 326 6.29 -14.14 -20.07
N GLU A 327 5.60 -14.29 -21.20
CA GLU A 327 5.42 -13.19 -22.16
C GLU A 327 4.49 -12.10 -21.61
N PHE A 328 3.45 -12.46 -20.84
CA PHE A 328 2.64 -11.47 -20.12
C PHE A 328 3.47 -10.68 -19.10
N LEU A 329 4.31 -11.36 -18.31
CA LEU A 329 5.19 -10.69 -17.34
C LEU A 329 6.25 -9.80 -18.01
N LYS A 330 6.79 -10.21 -19.17
CA LYS A 330 7.66 -9.37 -20.00
C LYS A 330 6.95 -8.10 -20.47
N LEU A 331 5.69 -8.20 -20.91
CA LEU A 331 4.87 -7.04 -21.23
C LEU A 331 4.70 -6.13 -20.01
N VAL A 332 4.34 -6.68 -18.84
CA VAL A 332 4.14 -5.90 -17.60
C VAL A 332 5.41 -5.12 -17.21
N LEU A 333 6.58 -5.76 -17.31
CA LEU A 333 7.87 -5.18 -16.96
C LEU A 333 8.47 -4.26 -18.05
N SER A 334 7.88 -4.25 -19.25
CA SER A 334 8.34 -3.40 -20.35
C SER A 334 7.99 -1.93 -20.15
N ARG A 335 8.54 -1.08 -21.02
CA ARG A 335 8.24 0.35 -21.04
C ARG A 335 6.76 0.60 -21.22
N GLU A 336 6.11 -0.11 -22.14
CA GLU A 336 4.69 0.03 -22.41
C GLU A 336 3.83 -0.47 -21.24
N GLY A 337 4.25 -1.55 -20.56
CA GLY A 337 3.59 -2.04 -19.35
C GLY A 337 3.72 -1.05 -18.19
N GLN A 338 4.90 -0.48 -18.00
CA GLN A 338 5.13 0.56 -16.99
C GLN A 338 4.43 1.88 -17.34
N ASP A 339 4.15 2.14 -18.61
CA ASP A 339 3.38 3.31 -19.05
C ASP A 339 1.90 3.21 -18.66
N VAL A 340 1.36 1.99 -18.57
CA VAL A 340 0.04 1.77 -17.97
C VAL A 340 0.03 2.21 -16.49
N VAL A 341 1.08 1.86 -15.72
CA VAL A 341 1.22 2.26 -14.32
C VAL A 341 1.34 3.77 -14.19
N ALA A 342 2.23 4.38 -14.98
CA ALA A 342 2.44 5.83 -14.97
C ALA A 342 1.18 6.63 -15.31
N LYS A 343 0.33 6.12 -16.22
CA LYS A 343 -0.94 6.73 -16.63
C LYS A 343 -2.05 6.59 -15.59
N GLU A 344 -2.05 5.52 -14.79
CA GLU A 344 -2.99 5.38 -13.66
C GLU A 344 -2.70 6.44 -12.58
N GLY A 345 -1.41 6.69 -12.31
CA GLY A 345 -0.97 7.90 -11.60
C GLY A 345 -1.04 7.85 -10.08
N VAL A 346 -1.41 6.70 -9.49
CA VAL A 346 -1.40 6.45 -8.05
C VAL A 346 -0.36 5.39 -7.71
N TYR A 347 -0.36 4.26 -8.42
CA TYR A 347 0.77 3.34 -8.41
C TYR A 347 1.95 3.96 -9.14
N ILE A 348 3.15 3.74 -8.60
CA ILE A 348 4.36 4.34 -9.13
C ILE A 348 5.07 3.31 -10.03
N PRO A 349 5.47 3.66 -11.28
CA PRO A 349 6.19 2.75 -12.15
C PRO A 349 7.53 2.32 -11.52
N LEU A 350 8.04 1.16 -11.94
CA LEU A 350 9.33 0.65 -11.49
C LEU A 350 10.49 1.46 -12.08
N THR A 351 11.62 1.44 -11.39
CA THR A 351 12.89 1.96 -11.93
C THR A 351 13.49 0.95 -12.92
N PRO A 352 14.35 1.39 -13.85
CA PRO A 352 15.05 0.47 -14.76
C PRO A 352 15.84 -0.63 -14.06
N ALA A 353 16.43 -0.33 -12.90
CA ALA A 353 17.19 -1.30 -12.12
C ALA A 353 16.28 -2.43 -11.61
N VAL A 354 15.12 -2.08 -11.04
CA VAL A 354 14.15 -3.06 -10.56
C VAL A 354 13.56 -3.87 -11.71
N VAL A 355 13.23 -3.24 -12.84
CA VAL A 355 12.78 -3.96 -14.03
C VAL A 355 13.81 -5.00 -14.48
N LYS A 356 15.09 -4.63 -14.52
CA LYS A 356 16.18 -5.54 -14.90
C LYS A 356 16.26 -6.73 -13.94
N GLU A 357 16.17 -6.50 -12.64
CA GLU A 357 16.15 -7.56 -11.62
C GLU A 357 14.96 -8.52 -11.82
N GLU A 358 13.77 -7.99 -12.09
CA GLU A 358 12.58 -8.82 -12.29
C GLU A 358 12.59 -9.58 -13.60
N LEU A 359 13.13 -9.01 -14.69
CA LEU A 359 13.29 -9.71 -15.96
C LEU A 359 14.23 -10.93 -15.83
N VAL A 360 15.29 -10.82 -15.02
CA VAL A 360 16.21 -11.96 -14.76
C VAL A 360 15.46 -13.13 -14.12
N LYS A 361 14.53 -12.88 -13.18
CA LYS A 361 13.74 -13.93 -12.54
C LYS A 361 12.86 -14.72 -13.51
N LEU A 362 12.48 -14.11 -14.64
CA LEU A 362 11.67 -14.79 -15.66
C LEU A 362 12.48 -15.82 -16.47
N ASP A 363 13.80 -15.67 -16.48
CA ASP A 363 14.73 -16.47 -17.30
C ASP A 363 15.50 -17.52 -16.48
N GLN A 364 15.49 -17.40 -15.15
CA GLN A 364 16.13 -18.36 -14.26
C GLN A 364 15.38 -19.69 -14.25
N ALA A 365 16.05 -20.76 -14.66
CA ALA A 365 15.60 -22.14 -14.49
C ALA A 365 16.18 -22.79 -13.22
N GLU A 366 16.70 -22.01 -12.26
CA GLU A 366 17.42 -22.53 -11.08
C GLU A 366 16.58 -23.46 -10.19
#